data_AF-A0A0F9NEN7-F1
#
_entry.id   AF-A0A0F9NEN7-F1
#
_cell.length_a   1.000
_cell.length_b   1.000
_cell.length_c   1.000
_cell.angle_alpha   90.00
_cell.angle_beta   90.00
_cell.angle_gamma   90.00
#
_symmetry.space_group_name_H-M   'P 1'
#
loop_
_entity.id
_entity.type
_entity.pdbx_description
1 polymer ?
#
loop_
_entity_poly.entity_id
_entity_poly.type
_entity_poly.pdbx_seq_one_letter_code
_entity_poly.pdbx_strand_id
1 'polypeptide(L)'
;MADFSWEVYANTPGWFDIAANTIVFSGSPTDLTANITVAAWQTGTHLGDGDPGADQCGSNHVPNVKYISSTEFDGGSGTEALNDTNLVQTECSFRIRFTDASSVVTSSTRLYSYDGTTETTEAVGVEAYAFEQGITASSWAQINDDSGNVGGDNPGERLDIQDDGASTDHTYYLGVSASPESVGAKSNFDLGIALTYS
;
A
#
# COMPACT_ATOMS: atom_id res chain seq x y z
N MET A 1 13.37 18.94 10.22
CA MET A 1 12.00 18.82 10.74
C MET A 1 11.47 17.62 10.02
N ALA A 2 11.06 16.62 10.79
CA ALA A 2 10.52 15.38 10.28
C ALA A 2 9.30 15.67 9.40
N ASP A 3 9.28 15.12 8.19
CA ASP A 3 8.18 15.23 7.25
C ASP A 3 7.90 13.88 6.61
N PHE A 4 6.61 13.59 6.42
CA PHE A 4 6.12 12.36 5.79
C PHE A 4 5.29 12.70 4.57
N SER A 5 5.58 12.03 3.46
CA SER A 5 4.75 12.07 2.26
C SER A 5 4.41 10.67 1.82
N TRP A 6 3.14 10.51 1.44
CA TRP A 6 2.67 9.35 0.70
C TRP A 6 2.77 9.73 -0.76
N GLU A 7 3.57 8.99 -1.53
CA GLU A 7 3.82 9.33 -2.92
C GLU A 7 3.43 8.17 -3.84
N VAL A 8 2.86 8.48 -5.01
CA VAL A 8 2.55 7.48 -6.04
C VAL A 8 3.27 7.82 -7.34
N TYR A 9 3.49 6.81 -8.18
CA TYR A 9 4.10 6.96 -9.49
C TYR A 9 3.04 6.99 -10.59
N ALA A 10 2.48 8.16 -10.91
CA ALA A 10 1.36 8.27 -11.85
C ALA A 10 1.44 9.55 -12.74
N ASN A 11 0.39 9.81 -13.53
CA ASN A 11 0.22 11.01 -14.37
C ASN A 11 1.36 11.25 -15.41
N THR A 12 2.17 12.31 -15.31
CA THR A 12 3.41 12.43 -16.09
C THR A 12 4.45 11.63 -15.32
N PRO A 13 4.81 10.40 -15.74
CA PRO A 13 5.35 9.38 -14.85
C PRO A 13 6.46 9.93 -13.94
N GLY A 14 6.15 9.97 -12.65
CA GLY A 14 6.98 10.58 -11.63
C GLY A 14 6.33 10.42 -10.26
N TRP A 15 7.16 10.40 -9.22
CA TRP A 15 6.69 10.39 -7.84
C TRP A 15 6.16 11.77 -7.45
N PHE A 16 4.97 11.80 -6.87
CA PHE A 16 4.38 13.01 -6.30
C PHE A 16 3.56 12.69 -5.06
N ASP A 17 3.53 13.65 -4.14
CA ASP A 17 2.77 13.58 -2.90
C ASP A 17 1.26 13.60 -3.18
N ILE A 18 0.54 12.70 -2.54
CA ILE A 18 -0.91 12.50 -2.65
C ILE A 18 -1.67 13.03 -1.44
N ALA A 19 -1.11 13.93 -0.62
CA ALA A 19 -1.76 14.49 0.56
C ALA A 19 -3.17 15.09 0.36
N ALA A 20 -3.58 15.38 -0.88
CA ALA A 20 -4.92 15.86 -1.24
C ALA A 20 -5.85 14.76 -1.79
N ASN A 21 -5.40 13.50 -1.78
CA ASN A 21 -6.04 12.36 -2.42
C ASN A 21 -6.09 11.15 -1.48
N THR A 22 -6.89 10.16 -1.87
CA THR A 22 -6.96 8.84 -1.25
C THR A 22 -6.50 7.78 -2.25
N ILE A 23 -5.83 6.73 -1.77
CA ILE A 23 -5.57 5.54 -2.61
C ILE A 23 -6.85 4.72 -2.65
N VAL A 24 -7.31 4.38 -3.86
CA VAL A 24 -8.53 3.60 -4.07
C VAL A 24 -8.22 2.34 -4.86
N PHE A 25 -8.65 1.19 -4.34
CA PHE A 25 -8.55 -0.10 -5.04
C PHE A 25 -9.84 -0.37 -5.83
N SER A 26 -9.70 -0.78 -7.09
CA SER A 26 -10.83 -0.98 -8.01
C SER A 26 -10.72 -2.28 -8.81
N GLY A 27 -11.83 -2.67 -9.43
CA GLY A 27 -11.91 -3.82 -10.33
C GLY A 27 -11.43 -3.55 -11.76
N SER A 28 -10.88 -2.38 -12.07
CA SER A 28 -10.45 -1.99 -13.41
C SER A 28 -9.18 -1.15 -13.36
N PRO A 29 -8.23 -1.32 -14.27
CA PRO A 29 -7.02 -0.49 -14.31
C PRO A 29 -7.27 0.95 -14.79
N THR A 30 -8.49 1.28 -15.25
CA THR A 30 -8.81 2.56 -15.92
C THR A 30 -10.16 3.15 -15.51
N ASP A 31 -10.86 2.52 -14.57
CA ASP A 31 -12.17 2.95 -14.12
C ASP A 31 -12.30 2.73 -12.61
N LEU A 32 -12.12 3.80 -11.85
CA LEU A 32 -12.26 3.80 -10.39
C LEU A 32 -13.67 3.36 -9.93
N THR A 33 -14.69 3.45 -10.79
CA THR A 33 -16.06 3.03 -10.44
C THR A 33 -16.30 1.52 -10.60
N ALA A 34 -15.34 0.80 -11.17
CA ALA A 34 -15.44 -0.65 -11.32
C ALA A 34 -15.29 -1.34 -9.97
N ASN A 35 -16.31 -2.10 -9.57
CA ASN A 35 -16.30 -2.84 -8.32
C ASN A 35 -15.34 -4.04 -8.39
N ILE A 36 -14.65 -4.29 -7.28
CA ILE A 36 -13.95 -5.56 -7.05
C ILE A 36 -14.99 -6.63 -6.70
N THR A 37 -14.90 -7.81 -7.32
CA THR A 37 -15.75 -8.94 -6.95
C THR A 37 -15.34 -9.45 -5.57
N VAL A 38 -16.30 -9.82 -4.72
CA VAL A 38 -16.00 -10.43 -3.41
C VAL A 38 -15.06 -11.64 -3.58
N ALA A 39 -14.04 -11.72 -2.73
CA ALA A 39 -12.95 -12.70 -2.76
C ALA A 39 -12.05 -12.64 -4.01
N ALA A 40 -12.13 -11.59 -4.81
CA ALA A 40 -11.17 -11.30 -5.87
C ALA A 40 -10.25 -10.16 -5.44
N TRP A 41 -8.98 -10.28 -5.82
CA TRP A 41 -8.00 -9.20 -5.67
C TRP A 41 -8.25 -8.08 -6.68
N GLN A 42 -7.94 -6.85 -6.27
CA GLN A 42 -8.10 -5.66 -7.10
C GLN A 42 -7.34 -5.77 -8.43
N THR A 43 -7.85 -5.09 -9.45
CA THR A 43 -7.23 -5.02 -10.78
C THR A 43 -6.68 -3.63 -11.09
N GLY A 44 -7.12 -2.60 -10.35
CA GLY A 44 -6.60 -1.25 -10.45
C GLY A 44 -6.33 -0.62 -9.09
N THR A 45 -5.40 0.33 -9.10
CA THR A 45 -5.14 1.27 -8.03
C THR A 45 -5.31 2.67 -8.60
N HIS A 46 -6.01 3.54 -7.89
CA HIS A 46 -6.39 4.87 -8.34
C HIS A 46 -6.15 5.92 -7.25
N LEU A 47 -6.28 7.19 -7.65
CA LEU A 47 -6.39 8.31 -6.73
C LEU A 47 -7.83 8.81 -6.72
N GLY A 48 -8.46 8.81 -5.56
CA GLY A 48 -9.74 9.47 -5.32
C GLY A 48 -9.56 10.87 -4.74
N ASP A 49 -10.60 11.70 -4.85
CA ASP A 49 -10.79 12.90 -4.01
C ASP A 49 -11.67 12.62 -2.76
N GLY A 50 -11.85 11.34 -2.43
CA GLY A 50 -12.62 10.81 -1.30
C GLY A 50 -12.74 9.28 -1.36
N ASP A 51 -13.76 8.70 -0.72
CA ASP A 51 -13.91 7.22 -0.59
C ASP A 51 -15.13 6.68 -1.37
N PRO A 52 -15.04 6.41 -2.69
CA PRO A 52 -13.85 6.51 -3.55
C PRO A 52 -13.75 7.85 -4.32
N GLY A 53 -14.65 8.80 -4.05
CA GLY A 53 -14.65 10.11 -4.71
C GLY A 53 -14.77 10.03 -6.24
N ALA A 54 -14.32 11.08 -6.93
CA ALA A 54 -14.04 11.09 -8.35
C ALA A 54 -12.58 10.73 -8.64
N ASP A 55 -12.33 10.06 -9.76
CA ASP A 55 -10.99 9.68 -10.19
C ASP A 55 -10.12 10.90 -10.49
N GLN A 56 -8.98 10.98 -9.80
CA GLN A 56 -7.96 12.02 -9.90
C GLN A 56 -6.71 11.50 -10.63
N CYS A 57 -6.71 10.26 -11.13
CA CYS A 57 -5.65 9.79 -12.00
C CYS A 57 -5.62 10.62 -13.29
N GLY A 58 -4.40 10.96 -13.72
CA GLY A 58 -4.16 11.56 -15.02
C GLY A 58 -4.18 10.51 -16.14
N SER A 59 -3.42 10.75 -17.20
CA SER A 59 -3.30 9.77 -18.31
C SER A 59 -2.66 8.44 -17.89
N ASN A 60 -1.75 8.47 -16.90
CA ASN A 60 -1.20 7.26 -16.29
C ASN A 60 -1.81 7.08 -14.90
N HIS A 61 -2.33 5.88 -14.66
CA HIS A 61 -2.91 5.47 -13.39
C HIS A 61 -1.82 5.01 -12.41
N VAL A 62 -2.21 4.83 -11.14
CA VAL A 62 -1.30 4.29 -10.12
C VAL A 62 -0.98 2.82 -10.47
N PRO A 63 0.28 2.39 -10.37
CA PRO A 63 0.64 1.00 -10.54
C PRO A 63 -0.17 0.08 -9.61
N ASN A 64 -0.56 -1.07 -10.14
CA ASN A 64 -1.29 -2.07 -9.37
C ASN A 64 -0.40 -3.29 -9.13
N VAL A 65 -0.26 -3.68 -7.86
CA VAL A 65 0.42 -4.92 -7.46
C VAL A 65 -0.63 -5.87 -6.91
N LYS A 66 -1.10 -6.79 -7.76
CA LYS A 66 -2.14 -7.76 -7.38
C LYS A 66 -1.54 -8.99 -6.74
N TYR A 67 -2.02 -9.36 -5.56
CA TYR A 67 -1.66 -10.62 -4.91
C TYR A 67 -2.16 -11.83 -5.72
N ILE A 68 -1.31 -12.85 -5.87
CA ILE A 68 -1.65 -14.13 -6.50
C ILE A 68 -1.46 -15.29 -5.52
N SER A 69 -0.31 -15.31 -4.84
CA SER A 69 0.01 -16.26 -3.78
C SER A 69 1.02 -15.61 -2.83
N SER A 70 1.42 -16.31 -1.76
CA SER A 70 2.36 -15.76 -0.78
C SER A 70 3.71 -15.34 -1.37
N THR A 71 4.08 -15.85 -2.55
CA THR A 71 5.36 -15.58 -3.22
C THR A 71 5.19 -15.05 -4.65
N GLU A 72 3.98 -14.67 -5.06
CA GLU A 72 3.68 -14.26 -6.44
C GLU A 72 2.77 -13.03 -6.48
N PHE A 73 2.92 -12.24 -7.53
CA PHE A 73 2.08 -11.08 -7.81
C PHE A 73 1.77 -10.98 -9.31
N ASP A 74 0.86 -10.08 -9.67
CA ASP A 74 0.60 -9.67 -11.05
C ASP A 74 0.61 -8.14 -11.13
N GLY A 75 1.63 -7.59 -11.83
CA GLY A 75 1.80 -6.16 -12.09
C GLY A 75 1.04 -5.65 -13.32
N GLY A 76 0.18 -6.47 -13.93
CA GLY A 76 -0.59 -6.15 -15.15
C GLY A 76 -0.15 -6.91 -16.41
N SER A 77 0.89 -7.75 -16.33
CA SER A 77 1.40 -8.58 -17.43
C SER A 77 1.26 -10.09 -17.19
N GLY A 78 0.61 -10.48 -16.09
CA GLY A 78 0.48 -11.88 -15.67
C GLY A 78 1.28 -12.17 -14.40
N THR A 79 1.24 -13.43 -13.96
CA THR A 79 1.85 -13.87 -12.70
C THR A 79 3.38 -13.90 -12.77
N GLU A 80 4.00 -13.28 -11.78
CA GLU A 80 5.45 -13.21 -11.60
C GLU A 80 5.84 -13.58 -10.17
N ALA A 81 7.07 -14.07 -9.99
CA ALA A 81 7.61 -14.32 -8.65
C ALA A 81 7.87 -12.99 -7.92
N LEU A 82 7.47 -12.89 -6.66
CA LEU A 82 7.69 -11.71 -5.83
C LEU A 82 9.16 -11.63 -5.38
N ASN A 83 9.88 -10.64 -5.88
CA ASN A 83 11.24 -10.30 -5.49
C ASN A 83 11.63 -8.94 -6.10
N ASP A 84 12.76 -8.38 -5.65
CA ASP A 84 13.26 -7.06 -6.08
C ASP A 84 13.63 -6.94 -7.56
N THR A 85 13.80 -8.06 -8.27
CA THR A 85 14.09 -8.05 -9.72
C THR A 85 12.83 -7.93 -10.55
N ASN A 86 11.74 -8.58 -10.12
CA ASN A 86 10.49 -8.62 -10.86
C ASN A 86 9.56 -7.46 -10.49
N LEU A 87 9.45 -7.10 -9.20
CA LEU A 87 8.74 -5.91 -8.78
C LEU A 87 9.73 -4.75 -8.68
N VAL A 88 9.75 -3.85 -9.67
CA VAL A 88 10.62 -2.67 -9.61
C VAL A 88 9.96 -1.53 -8.85
N GLN A 89 10.77 -0.57 -8.36
CA GLN A 89 10.29 0.56 -7.54
C GLN A 89 9.10 1.31 -8.14
N THR A 90 9.10 1.56 -9.45
CA THR A 90 8.04 2.30 -10.15
C THR A 90 6.77 1.49 -10.40
N GLU A 91 6.75 0.21 -10.01
CA GLU A 91 5.58 -0.67 -10.08
C GLU A 91 4.91 -0.85 -8.72
N CYS A 92 5.55 -0.39 -7.63
CA CYS A 92 4.94 -0.38 -6.30
C CYS A 92 3.69 0.53 -6.27
N SER A 93 2.69 0.12 -5.49
CA SER A 93 1.41 0.84 -5.35
C SER A 93 1.62 2.27 -4.85
N PHE A 94 2.57 2.45 -3.93
CA PHE A 94 3.02 3.76 -3.45
C PHE A 94 4.41 3.64 -2.83
N ARG A 95 4.97 4.77 -2.41
CA ARG A 95 6.10 4.82 -1.51
C ARG A 95 5.82 5.77 -0.36
N ILE A 96 6.45 5.50 0.78
CA ILE A 96 6.52 6.45 1.88
C ILE A 96 7.88 7.13 1.82
N ARG A 97 7.88 8.45 1.83
CA ARG A 97 9.10 9.23 1.95
C ARG A 97 9.11 9.98 3.26
N PHE A 98 10.12 9.70 4.07
CA PHE A 98 10.39 10.36 5.33
C PHE A 98 11.66 11.19 5.20
N THR A 99 11.61 12.47 5.54
CA THR A 99 12.77 13.35 5.50
C THR A 99 13.00 14.04 6.84
N ASP A 100 14.26 14.32 7.17
CA ASP A 100 14.62 15.24 8.25
C ASP A 100 15.74 16.18 7.81
N ALA A 101 15.89 17.29 8.53
CA ALA A 101 16.95 18.26 8.27
C ALA A 101 18.35 17.73 8.67
N SER A 102 18.40 16.68 9.51
CA SER A 102 19.60 15.98 9.95
C SER A 102 19.58 14.54 9.44
N SER A 103 20.75 13.93 9.36
CA SER A 103 20.83 12.49 9.12
C SER A 103 20.37 11.75 10.37
N VAL A 104 19.30 10.98 10.26
CA VAL A 104 18.71 10.20 11.35
C VAL A 104 18.65 8.73 10.99
N VAL A 105 18.64 7.87 12.00
CA VAL A 105 18.32 6.45 11.84
C VAL A 105 16.84 6.27 12.10
N THR A 106 16.13 5.57 11.21
CA THR A 106 14.76 5.12 11.47
C THR A 106 14.78 3.73 12.10
N SER A 107 13.72 3.37 12.82
CA SER A 107 13.59 2.08 13.49
C SER A 107 12.13 1.79 13.79
N SER A 108 11.79 0.50 13.87
CA SER A 108 10.39 0.07 14.08
C SER A 108 9.44 0.69 13.03
N THR A 109 9.96 0.88 11.82
CA THR A 109 9.20 1.35 10.67
C THR A 109 8.22 0.25 10.29
N ARG A 110 6.94 0.60 10.12
CA ARG A 110 5.88 -0.37 9.87
C ARG A 110 4.70 0.22 9.15
N LEU A 111 4.15 -0.56 8.22
CA LEU A 111 2.90 -0.29 7.52
C LEU A 111 1.82 -1.24 8.05
N TYR A 112 0.64 -0.71 8.35
CA TYR A 112 -0.50 -1.47 8.85
C TYR A 112 -1.80 -1.02 8.19
N SER A 113 -2.84 -1.85 8.28
CA SER A 113 -4.22 -1.52 7.90
C SER A 113 -5.09 -1.43 9.14
N TYR A 114 -6.06 -0.53 9.22
CA TYR A 114 -6.93 -0.38 10.38
C TYR A 114 -8.32 0.16 10.02
N ASP A 115 -9.23 0.22 10.99
CA ASP A 115 -10.65 0.60 10.80
C ASP A 115 -10.93 2.10 10.52
N GLY A 116 -9.89 2.88 10.27
CA GLY A 116 -9.95 4.33 10.08
C GLY A 116 -10.12 5.17 11.35
N THR A 117 -10.27 4.55 12.52
CA THR A 117 -10.46 5.25 13.80
C THR A 117 -9.54 4.78 14.92
N THR A 118 -9.30 3.48 15.04
CA THR A 118 -8.55 2.82 16.09
C THR A 118 -7.40 2.06 15.43
N GLU A 119 -6.18 2.57 15.57
CA GLU A 119 -4.99 2.01 14.90
C GLU A 119 -4.74 0.54 15.20
N THR A 120 -5.26 -0.02 16.29
CA THR A 120 -5.08 -1.44 16.69
C THR A 120 -6.25 -2.34 16.31
N THR A 121 -7.24 -1.86 15.57
CA THR A 121 -8.43 -2.61 15.15
C THR A 121 -8.41 -2.80 13.64
N GLU A 122 -8.67 -4.03 13.20
CA GLU A 122 -8.73 -4.43 11.81
C GLU A 122 -9.82 -3.71 11.03
N ALA A 123 -9.58 -3.49 9.73
CA ALA A 123 -10.63 -3.03 8.85
C ALA A 123 -11.63 -4.17 8.56
N VAL A 124 -12.92 -3.86 8.56
CA VAL A 124 -13.99 -4.85 8.38
C VAL A 124 -14.27 -5.13 6.91
N GLY A 125 -14.43 -6.40 6.57
CA GLY A 125 -14.84 -6.90 5.26
C GLY A 125 -13.77 -6.83 4.18
N VAL A 126 -12.49 -6.78 4.54
CA VAL A 126 -11.36 -6.69 3.61
C VAL A 126 -10.22 -7.60 4.04
N GLU A 127 -9.65 -8.34 3.09
CA GLU A 127 -8.35 -8.97 3.24
C GLU A 127 -7.30 -8.13 2.50
N ALA A 128 -6.14 -7.91 3.10
CA ALA A 128 -5.07 -7.13 2.49
C ALA A 128 -3.67 -7.70 2.80
N TYR A 129 -2.79 -7.62 1.80
CA TYR A 129 -1.39 -7.95 1.93
C TYR A 129 -0.52 -6.77 1.50
N ALA A 130 0.66 -6.67 2.12
CA ALA A 130 1.68 -5.69 1.77
C ALA A 130 3.06 -6.32 1.58
N PHE A 131 3.91 -5.63 0.83
CA PHE A 131 5.28 -6.04 0.56
C PHE A 131 6.19 -4.80 0.45
N GLU A 132 7.39 -4.90 1.02
CA GLU A 132 8.45 -3.89 0.84
C GLU A 132 9.43 -4.34 -0.24
N GLN A 133 9.62 -3.50 -1.25
CA GLN A 133 10.62 -3.69 -2.30
C GLN A 133 11.97 -3.13 -1.85
N GLY A 134 13.05 -3.82 -2.21
CA GLY A 134 14.43 -3.37 -1.99
C GLY A 134 15.14 -4.00 -0.79
N ILE A 135 14.47 -4.91 -0.08
CA ILE A 135 14.99 -5.59 1.12
C ILE A 135 15.24 -7.09 0.91
N THR A 136 15.30 -7.57 -0.33
CA THR A 136 15.43 -9.00 -0.71
C THR A 136 14.33 -9.91 -0.16
N ALA A 137 13.19 -9.34 0.22
CA ALA A 137 12.02 -10.10 0.62
C ALA A 137 11.45 -10.87 -0.58
N SER A 138 10.82 -12.01 -0.30
CA SER A 138 10.21 -12.87 -1.32
C SER A 138 8.84 -13.40 -0.91
N SER A 139 8.22 -12.78 0.08
CA SER A 139 6.90 -13.15 0.56
C SER A 139 6.10 -11.94 1.02
N TRP A 140 4.80 -11.97 0.72
CA TRP A 140 3.84 -10.99 1.22
C TRP A 140 3.65 -11.09 2.74
N ALA A 141 3.39 -9.96 3.40
CA ALA A 141 2.88 -9.90 4.77
C ALA A 141 1.36 -9.65 4.72
N GLN A 142 0.58 -10.45 5.45
CA GLN A 142 -0.85 -10.19 5.64
C GLN A 142 -1.00 -9.02 6.62
N ILE A 143 -1.66 -7.95 6.21
CA ILE A 143 -1.85 -6.74 7.03
C ILE A 143 -3.31 -6.49 7.40
N ASN A 144 -4.25 -7.22 6.80
CA ASN A 144 -5.65 -7.23 7.18
C ASN A 144 -6.33 -8.55 6.76
N ASP A 145 -7.22 -9.09 7.58
CA ASP A 145 -8.14 -10.20 7.29
C ASP A 145 -9.27 -10.14 8.32
N ASP A 146 -10.46 -9.71 7.90
CA ASP A 146 -11.62 -9.55 8.78
C ASP A 146 -12.05 -10.93 9.31
N SER A 147 -12.12 -11.93 8.44
CA SER A 147 -12.45 -13.30 8.83
C SER A 147 -11.40 -13.93 9.76
N GLY A 148 -10.14 -13.52 9.61
CA GLY A 148 -8.99 -13.94 10.41
C GLY A 148 -8.81 -13.18 11.71
N ASN A 149 -9.47 -12.02 11.88
CA ASN A 149 -9.19 -11.02 12.93
C ASN A 149 -7.72 -10.59 12.92
N VAL A 150 -7.19 -10.31 11.73
CA VAL A 150 -5.83 -9.79 11.51
C VAL A 150 -5.95 -8.33 11.11
N GLY A 151 -5.22 -7.45 11.78
CA GLY A 151 -5.08 -6.06 11.35
C GLY A 151 -4.68 -5.13 12.49
N GLY A 152 -4.68 -3.84 12.20
CA GLY A 152 -4.15 -2.80 13.07
C GLY A 152 -2.62 -2.81 13.19
N ASP A 153 -2.08 -1.87 13.97
CA ASP A 153 -0.68 -1.81 14.36
C ASP A 153 -0.36 -2.84 15.46
N ASN A 154 -0.69 -4.11 15.19
CA ASN A 154 -0.43 -5.24 16.07
C ASN A 154 0.80 -6.03 15.59
N PRO A 155 1.72 -6.44 16.50
CA PRO A 155 2.87 -7.24 16.10
C PRO A 155 2.47 -8.57 15.45
N GLY A 156 2.95 -8.80 14.23
CA GLY A 156 2.62 -9.99 13.43
C GLY A 156 1.43 -9.83 12.48
N GLU A 157 0.74 -8.68 12.53
CA GLU A 157 -0.45 -8.37 11.72
C GLU A 157 -0.24 -7.09 10.87
N ARG A 158 1.04 -6.75 10.65
CA ARG A 158 1.51 -5.57 9.93
C ARG A 158 2.78 -5.92 9.16
N LEU A 159 3.16 -5.07 8.22
CA LEU A 159 4.44 -5.16 7.54
C LEU A 159 5.51 -4.40 8.35
N ASP A 160 6.45 -5.13 8.95
CA ASP A 160 7.66 -4.53 9.52
C ASP A 160 8.65 -4.21 8.39
N ILE A 161 8.99 -2.94 8.24
CA ILE A 161 9.83 -2.37 7.17
C ILE A 161 11.30 -2.40 7.64
N GLN A 162 12.23 -2.73 6.73
CA GLN A 162 13.61 -3.05 7.09
C GLN A 162 14.66 -2.08 6.54
N ASP A 163 14.33 -1.16 5.62
CA ASP A 163 15.28 -0.18 5.07
C ASP A 163 15.58 1.00 6.02
N ASP A 164 16.15 0.71 7.19
CA ASP A 164 16.30 1.63 8.32
C ASP A 164 17.72 2.24 8.46
N GLY A 165 18.41 2.46 7.35
CA GLY A 165 19.75 3.07 7.32
C GLY A 165 19.76 4.56 7.70
N ALA A 166 20.89 5.10 8.18
CA ALA A 166 21.01 6.53 8.49
C ALA A 166 20.94 7.39 7.22
N SER A 167 19.98 8.32 7.13
CA SER A 167 19.81 9.21 5.99
C SER A 167 19.13 10.51 6.39
N THR A 168 19.16 11.52 5.52
CA THR A 168 18.27 12.69 5.59
C THR A 168 16.96 12.46 4.83
N ASP A 169 16.93 11.42 3.99
CA ASP A 169 15.84 11.08 3.07
C ASP A 169 15.72 9.55 3.02
N HIS A 170 14.64 9.02 3.58
CA HIS A 170 14.30 7.61 3.61
C HIS A 170 13.13 7.38 2.68
N THR A 171 13.19 6.34 1.86
CA THR A 171 12.14 6.02 0.89
C THR A 171 11.83 4.53 0.93
N TYR A 172 10.60 4.19 1.29
CA TYR A 172 10.12 2.82 1.41
C TYR A 172 9.14 2.54 0.27
N TYR A 173 9.48 1.62 -0.64
CA TYR A 173 8.65 1.28 -1.80
C TYR A 173 7.73 0.11 -1.45
N LEU A 174 6.42 0.32 -1.56
CA LEU A 174 5.42 -0.57 -0.97
C LEU A 174 4.40 -1.03 -2.02
N GLY A 175 4.28 -2.35 -2.15
CA GLY A 175 3.16 -2.99 -2.85
C GLY A 175 2.04 -3.29 -1.85
N VAL A 176 0.80 -2.98 -2.20
CA VAL A 176 -0.39 -3.35 -1.42
C VAL A 176 -1.45 -3.92 -2.34
N SER A 177 -2.07 -5.00 -1.87
CA SER A 177 -3.18 -5.68 -2.53
C SER A 177 -4.33 -5.89 -1.57
N ALA A 178 -5.56 -5.69 -2.03
CA ALA A 178 -6.78 -5.78 -1.23
C ALA A 178 -7.89 -6.57 -1.95
N SER A 179 -8.65 -7.35 -1.19
CA SER A 179 -9.76 -8.17 -1.65
C SER A 179 -10.95 -7.99 -0.69
N PRO A 180 -12.13 -7.57 -1.16
CA PRO A 180 -13.29 -7.47 -0.28
C PRO A 180 -13.82 -8.86 0.09
N GLU A 181 -14.06 -9.09 1.37
CA GLU A 181 -14.65 -10.34 1.89
C GLU A 181 -16.19 -10.29 1.88
N SER A 182 -16.76 -9.09 1.78
CA SER A 182 -18.21 -8.87 1.78
C SER A 182 -18.62 -7.76 0.83
N VAL A 183 -19.91 -7.72 0.45
CA VAL A 183 -20.46 -6.66 -0.40
C VAL A 183 -20.50 -5.30 0.31
N GLY A 184 -20.52 -4.22 -0.47
CA GLY A 184 -20.62 -2.84 0.03
C GLY A 184 -19.27 -2.13 0.11
N ALA A 185 -19.31 -0.80 0.20
CA ALA A 185 -18.13 0.04 0.29
C ALA A 185 -17.31 -0.27 1.57
N LYS A 186 -15.99 -0.19 1.45
CA LYS A 186 -15.02 -0.42 2.52
C LYS A 186 -14.40 0.91 2.94
N SER A 187 -15.25 1.87 3.31
CA SER A 187 -14.84 3.25 3.60
C SER A 187 -14.02 3.41 4.89
N ASN A 188 -13.87 2.33 5.65
CA ASN A 188 -13.12 2.28 6.90
C ASN A 188 -11.89 1.35 6.76
N PHE A 189 -11.39 1.16 5.53
CA PHE A 189 -10.17 0.43 5.27
C PHE A 189 -9.07 1.46 5.00
N ASP A 190 -8.31 1.79 6.04
CA ASP A 190 -7.26 2.80 6.00
C ASP A 190 -5.88 2.17 6.22
N LEU A 191 -4.85 2.80 5.63
CA LEU A 191 -3.46 2.43 5.81
C LEU A 191 -2.76 3.44 6.72
N GLY A 192 -1.96 2.95 7.65
CA GLY A 192 -1.13 3.77 8.52
C GLY A 192 0.36 3.42 8.38
N ILE A 193 1.21 4.41 8.64
CA ILE A 193 2.66 4.25 8.72
C ILE A 193 3.15 4.80 10.07
N ALA A 194 4.05 4.08 10.73
CA ALA A 194 4.69 4.53 11.96
C ALA A 194 6.17 4.15 11.98
N LEU A 195 7.00 4.99 12.60
CA LEU A 195 8.43 4.72 12.87
C LEU A 195 8.91 5.50 14.10
N THR A 196 10.10 5.15 14.58
CA THR A 196 10.89 5.94 15.54
C THR A 196 12.17 6.42 14.85
N TYR A 197 12.58 7.66 15.09
CA TYR A 197 13.83 8.21 14.53
C TYR A 197 14.73 8.81 15.62
N SER A 198 16.04 8.76 15.42
CA SER A 198 17.07 9.29 16.33
C SER A 198 18.31 9.83 15.62
#